data_AF-A0A9E0RZN8-F1
#
_entry.id   AF-A0A9E0RZN8-F1
#
_cell.length_a   1.000
_cell.length_b   1.000
_cell.length_c   1.000
_cell.angle_alpha   90.00
_cell.angle_beta   90.00
_cell.angle_gamma   90.00
#
_symmetry.space_group_name_H-M   'P 1'
#
loop_
_entity.id
_entity.type
_entity.pdbx_description
1 polymer ?
#
loop_
_entity_poly.entity_id
_entity_poly.type
_entity_poly.pdbx_seq_one_letter_code
_entity_poly.pdbx_strand_id
1 'polypeptide(L)'
;MSSSSNSTPRPAHQFGSEEALQRLKRRHAAERRFKLYGQIAIGVALSALLVLTYSIISQAIPAFSKHQVVFDLTLDEATVAPQGRQDTQAISNNVSGFYSLLQDDLQARFPEGAEDRAGRRELGELVTRLAVLDMAHKVARTPDMIGTTHRFTAPLADDLDLYLKGGISARSKLGFGVVPSLTPTENGQYLATGVNAEAASRAGRLLNEADDGPPSILLDFVGTWMRLETVSGTELTLSHLAGPRPSESLSGIAPKGLMIQVSEGNRSISDRLIAWTLMLKADKRIKRHFNTDLLFKADSTYPELAGAAAAIVGSIFTMLITAFFALPVGIFAAVYLEEFAPKNRLTDAIEV
;
A
#
# COMPACT_ATOMS: atom_id res chain seq x y z
N MET A 1 40.71 85.42 -49.40
CA MET A 1 39.74 85.56 -48.28
C MET A 1 38.42 85.98 -48.93
N SER A 2 37.30 85.29 -48.83
CA SER A 2 36.76 84.40 -47.80
C SER A 2 35.64 83.56 -48.43
N SER A 3 35.58 82.29 -48.03
CA SER A 3 34.66 81.22 -48.47
C SER A 3 33.20 81.48 -48.11
N SER A 4 32.30 81.39 -49.10
CA SER A 4 30.84 81.34 -48.90
C SER A 4 30.35 79.88 -48.90
N SER A 5 30.10 79.32 -47.72
CA SER A 5 29.47 78.00 -47.56
C SER A 5 27.94 78.14 -47.60
N ASN A 6 27.33 77.62 -48.66
CA ASN A 6 25.87 77.49 -48.76
C ASN A 6 25.40 76.32 -47.88
N SER A 7 24.68 76.60 -46.80
CA SER A 7 24.07 75.59 -45.93
C SER A 7 22.64 75.28 -46.39
N THR A 8 22.43 74.12 -47.00
CA THR A 8 21.10 73.57 -47.28
C THR A 8 20.43 73.14 -45.97
N PRO A 9 19.15 73.46 -45.70
CA PRO A 9 18.46 72.97 -44.51
C PRO A 9 18.19 71.47 -44.66
N ARG A 10 18.65 70.64 -43.71
CA ARG A 10 18.23 69.24 -43.60
C ARG A 10 16.74 69.18 -43.25
N PRO A 11 15.91 68.35 -43.91
CA PRO A 11 14.53 68.18 -43.51
C PRO A 11 14.48 67.54 -42.13
N ALA A 12 13.71 68.13 -41.22
CA ALA A 12 13.47 67.56 -39.90
C ALA A 12 12.77 66.20 -40.06
N HIS A 13 13.41 65.13 -39.59
CA HIS A 13 12.78 63.81 -39.50
C HIS A 13 11.52 63.93 -38.64
N GLN A 14 10.34 63.79 -39.26
CA GLN A 14 9.08 63.60 -38.56
C GLN A 14 9.10 62.23 -37.85
N PHE A 15 9.54 62.23 -36.60
CA PHE A 15 9.33 61.11 -35.68
C PHE A 15 7.86 61.09 -35.26
N GLY A 16 7.02 60.36 -36.00
CA GLY A 16 5.63 60.15 -35.59
C GLY A 16 4.66 59.86 -36.73
N SER A 17 4.92 58.85 -37.57
CA SER A 17 3.90 58.34 -38.49
C SER A 17 2.94 57.41 -37.74
N GLU A 18 1.63 57.59 -37.90
CA GLU A 18 0.60 56.69 -37.34
C GLU A 18 0.84 55.23 -37.74
N GLU A 19 1.45 55.00 -38.90
CA GLU A 19 1.88 53.67 -39.38
C GLU A 19 2.95 53.03 -38.49
N ALA A 20 3.92 53.79 -37.96
CA ALA A 20 4.94 53.28 -37.06
C ALA A 20 4.33 52.87 -35.70
N LEU A 21 3.35 53.63 -35.21
CA LEU A 21 2.58 53.31 -33.99
C LEU A 21 1.70 52.06 -34.18
N GLN A 22 1.08 51.88 -35.35
CA GLN A 22 0.31 50.67 -35.66
C GLN A 22 1.20 49.42 -35.76
N ARG A 23 2.40 49.53 -36.36
CA ARG A 23 3.38 48.44 -36.42
C ARG A 23 3.91 48.07 -35.03
N LEU A 24 4.15 49.05 -34.16
CA LEU A 24 4.53 48.83 -32.75
C LEU A 24 3.43 48.11 -31.96
N LYS A 25 2.17 48.53 -32.07
CA LYS A 25 1.02 47.86 -31.43
C LYS A 25 0.88 46.39 -31.86
N ARG A 26 1.06 46.09 -33.16
CA ARG A 26 1.02 44.71 -33.67
C ARG A 26 2.14 43.85 -33.10
N ARG A 27 3.36 44.38 -32.97
CA ARG A 27 4.51 43.66 -32.38
C ARG A 27 4.27 43.33 -30.91
N HIS A 28 3.82 44.30 -30.12
CA HIS A 28 3.53 44.08 -28.71
C HIS A 28 2.36 43.12 -28.46
N ALA A 29 1.35 43.09 -29.33
CA ALA A 29 0.26 42.12 -29.25
C ALA A 29 0.74 40.69 -29.52
N ALA A 30 1.62 40.49 -30.52
CA ALA A 30 2.22 39.18 -30.80
C ALA A 30 3.15 38.74 -29.66
N GLU A 31 3.95 39.66 -29.12
CA GLU A 31 4.83 39.42 -27.97
C GLU A 31 4.04 39.03 -26.70
N ARG A 32 2.91 39.70 -26.42
CA ARG A 32 2.02 39.32 -25.31
C ARG A 32 1.43 37.93 -25.48
N ARG A 33 1.00 37.56 -26.70
CA ARG A 33 0.48 36.22 -26.97
C ARG A 33 1.56 35.15 -26.82
N PHE A 34 2.78 35.42 -27.30
CA PHE A 34 3.92 34.53 -27.14
C PHE A 34 4.27 34.31 -25.66
N LYS A 35 4.38 35.39 -24.87
CA LYS A 35 4.61 35.31 -23.42
C LYS A 35 3.49 34.55 -22.69
N LEU A 36 2.24 34.79 -23.06
CA LEU A 36 1.09 34.10 -22.50
C LEU A 36 1.13 32.60 -22.83
N TYR A 37 1.40 32.22 -24.07
CA TYR A 37 1.56 30.80 -24.45
C TYR A 37 2.73 30.14 -23.70
N GLY A 38 3.85 30.84 -23.55
CA GLY A 38 4.99 30.35 -22.76
C GLY A 38 4.63 30.15 -21.28
N GLN A 39 3.96 31.12 -20.66
CA GLN A 39 3.50 31.01 -19.26
C GLN A 39 2.46 29.90 -19.08
N ILE A 40 1.52 29.74 -20.01
CA ILE A 40 0.56 28.63 -19.99
C ILE A 40 1.29 27.30 -20.14
N ALA A 41 2.24 27.18 -21.07
CA ALA A 41 3.00 25.95 -21.28
C ALA A 41 3.79 25.55 -20.02
N ILE A 42 4.46 26.51 -19.37
CA ILE A 42 5.16 26.29 -18.10
C ILE A 42 4.16 25.89 -17.01
N GLY A 43 3.02 26.58 -16.92
CA GLY A 43 1.97 26.26 -15.94
C GLY A 43 1.42 24.84 -16.10
N VAL A 44 1.17 24.41 -17.34
CA VAL A 44 0.74 23.04 -17.65
C VAL A 44 1.82 22.03 -17.28
N ALA A 45 3.10 22.30 -17.62
CA ALA A 45 4.21 21.42 -17.28
C ALA A 45 4.38 21.26 -15.77
N LEU A 46 4.32 22.36 -15.00
CA LEU A 46 4.37 22.34 -13.54
C LEU A 46 3.18 21.61 -12.93
N SER A 47 1.99 21.80 -13.50
CA SER A 47 0.78 21.11 -13.03
C SER A 47 0.88 19.60 -13.26
N ALA A 48 1.36 19.17 -14.44
CA ALA A 48 1.60 17.76 -14.74
C ALA A 48 2.65 17.15 -13.79
N LEU A 49 3.75 17.87 -13.52
CA LEU A 49 4.77 17.44 -12.56
C LEU A 49 4.20 17.29 -11.15
N LEU A 50 3.37 18.23 -10.69
CA LEU A 50 2.71 18.16 -9.38
C LEU A 50 1.77 16.96 -9.29
N VAL A 51 0.97 16.69 -10.33
CA VAL A 51 0.08 15.53 -10.38
C VAL A 51 0.86 14.23 -10.33
N LEU A 52 1.95 14.11 -11.11
CA LEU A 52 2.81 12.92 -11.09
C LEU A 52 3.47 12.73 -9.73
N THR A 53 4.02 13.80 -9.16
CA THR A 53 4.67 13.77 -7.84
C THR A 53 3.68 13.37 -6.75
N TYR A 54 2.49 13.97 -6.75
CA TYR A 54 1.42 13.62 -5.82
C TYR A 54 1.01 12.15 -5.97
N SER A 55 0.81 11.68 -7.20
CA SER A 55 0.47 10.29 -7.50
C SER A 55 1.52 9.32 -6.94
N ILE A 56 2.80 9.56 -7.23
CA ILE A 56 3.91 8.72 -6.76
C ILE A 56 3.98 8.70 -5.23
N ILE A 57 3.94 9.88 -4.59
CA ILE A 57 4.02 9.98 -3.12
C ILE A 57 2.82 9.28 -2.47
N SER A 58 1.60 9.50 -2.98
CA SER A 58 0.39 8.89 -2.42
C SER A 58 0.39 7.36 -2.52
N GLN A 59 0.94 6.81 -3.61
CA GLN A 59 1.10 5.36 -3.80
C GLN A 59 2.24 4.77 -2.95
N ALA A 60 3.27 5.56 -2.63
CA ALA A 60 4.41 5.12 -1.82
C ALA A 60 4.11 5.13 -0.29
N ILE A 61 3.31 6.07 0.21
CA ILE A 61 3.04 6.23 1.66
C ILE A 61 2.59 4.92 2.34
N PRO A 62 1.67 4.10 1.78
CA PRO A 62 1.25 2.85 2.41
C PRO A 62 2.38 1.85 2.66
N ALA A 63 3.43 1.85 1.82
CA ALA A 63 4.58 0.95 1.95
C ALA A 63 5.40 1.20 3.22
N PHE A 64 5.40 2.43 3.74
CA PHE A 64 6.08 2.81 4.98
C PHE A 64 5.33 2.38 6.25
N SER A 65 4.24 1.65 6.13
CA SER A 65 3.52 1.13 7.28
C SER A 65 3.38 -0.37 7.19
N LYS A 66 3.41 -1.07 8.32
CA LYS A 66 3.17 -2.51 8.41
C LYS A 66 2.22 -2.82 9.56
N HIS A 67 1.34 -3.79 9.38
CA HIS A 67 0.51 -4.33 10.44
C HIS A 67 1.28 -5.41 11.20
N GLN A 68 1.24 -5.34 12.52
CA GLN A 68 1.85 -6.33 13.40
C GLN A 68 0.78 -6.88 14.34
N VAL A 69 0.83 -8.19 14.56
CA VAL A 69 -0.02 -8.89 15.53
C VAL A 69 0.73 -8.98 16.86
N VAL A 70 0.01 -8.69 17.94
CA VAL A 70 0.51 -8.79 19.32
C VAL A 70 0.22 -10.18 19.88
N PHE A 71 1.26 -10.87 20.32
CA PHE A 71 1.23 -12.19 20.94
C PHE A 71 1.68 -12.09 22.40
N ASP A 72 1.03 -12.85 23.28
CA ASP A 72 1.48 -13.00 24.66
C ASP A 72 2.01 -14.44 24.80
N LEU A 73 3.33 -14.61 24.61
CA LEU A 73 3.95 -15.93 24.45
C LEU A 73 4.69 -16.33 25.71
N THR A 74 4.47 -17.58 26.14
CA THR A 74 5.29 -18.23 27.17
C THR A 74 6.48 -18.89 26.49
N LEU A 75 7.69 -18.44 26.84
CA LEU A 75 8.92 -18.95 26.21
C LEU A 75 9.34 -20.27 26.84
N ASP A 76 8.76 -21.38 26.39
CA ASP A 76 9.15 -22.70 26.85
C ASP A 76 10.61 -23.05 26.45
N GLU A 77 11.42 -23.43 27.43
CA GLU A 77 12.85 -23.68 27.24
C GLU A 77 13.13 -24.82 26.27
N ALA A 78 12.36 -25.93 26.36
CA ALA A 78 12.53 -27.08 25.48
C ALA A 78 12.28 -26.71 24.02
N THR A 79 11.38 -25.75 23.79
CA THR A 79 11.01 -25.28 22.46
C THR A 79 11.98 -24.22 21.91
N VAL A 80 12.37 -23.23 22.71
CA VAL A 80 13.18 -22.08 22.24
C VAL A 80 14.68 -22.28 22.37
N ALA A 81 15.13 -23.06 23.36
CA ALA A 81 16.53 -23.29 23.68
C ALA A 81 16.82 -24.79 23.92
N PRO A 82 16.59 -25.68 22.94
CA PRO A 82 16.76 -27.13 23.12
C PRO A 82 18.21 -27.53 23.43
N GLN A 83 19.19 -26.70 23.06
CA GLN A 83 20.62 -26.90 23.34
C GLN A 83 21.09 -26.20 24.63
N GLY A 84 20.15 -25.65 25.40
CA GLY A 84 20.40 -24.90 26.63
C GLY A 84 20.52 -23.38 26.43
N ARG A 85 20.27 -22.63 27.50
CA ARG A 85 20.21 -21.15 27.48
C ARG A 85 21.53 -20.44 27.17
N GLN A 86 22.65 -21.15 27.33
CA GLN A 86 23.99 -20.59 27.13
C GLN A 86 24.36 -20.48 25.66
N ASP A 87 23.76 -21.30 24.79
CA ASP A 87 24.01 -21.25 23.36
C ASP A 87 23.11 -20.20 22.69
N THR A 88 23.55 -18.94 22.78
CA THR A 88 22.84 -17.80 22.18
C THR A 88 22.73 -17.90 20.66
N GLN A 89 23.68 -18.55 19.98
CA GLN A 89 23.65 -18.73 18.54
C GLN A 89 22.60 -19.77 18.14
N ALA A 90 22.50 -20.88 18.88
CA ALA A 90 21.45 -21.88 18.68
C ALA A 90 20.06 -21.27 18.90
N ILE A 91 19.87 -20.45 19.93
CA ILE A 91 18.60 -19.74 20.18
C ILE A 91 18.28 -18.80 19.00
N SER A 92 19.25 -17.99 18.58
CA SER A 92 19.10 -17.03 17.49
C SER A 92 18.66 -17.69 16.18
N ASN A 93 19.15 -18.91 15.91
CA ASN A 93 18.87 -19.65 14.68
C ASN A 93 17.60 -20.52 14.77
N ASN A 94 17.00 -20.68 15.96
CA ASN A 94 15.84 -21.54 16.18
C ASN A 94 14.50 -20.91 15.76
N VAL A 95 14.41 -20.44 14.51
CA VAL A 95 13.20 -19.81 13.96
C VAL A 95 11.99 -20.73 14.08
N SER A 96 12.16 -22.05 13.85
CA SER A 96 11.07 -23.02 13.93
C SER A 96 10.44 -23.13 15.31
N GLY A 97 11.25 -23.15 16.38
CA GLY A 97 10.73 -23.22 17.75
C GLY A 97 9.91 -21.98 18.10
N PHE A 98 10.44 -20.80 17.79
CA PHE A 98 9.71 -19.55 17.98
C PHE A 98 8.43 -19.44 17.15
N TYR A 99 8.46 -19.91 15.91
CA TYR A 99 7.28 -19.93 15.05
C TYR A 99 6.22 -20.91 15.58
N SER A 100 6.62 -22.06 16.13
CA SER A 100 5.68 -23.00 16.75
C SER A 100 4.95 -22.40 17.96
N LEU A 101 5.63 -21.63 18.82
CA LEU A 101 4.97 -20.92 19.93
C LEU A 101 3.90 -19.95 19.47
N LEU A 102 4.15 -19.25 18.35
CA LEU A 102 3.18 -18.34 17.75
C LEU A 102 1.99 -19.13 17.18
N GLN A 103 2.26 -20.24 16.46
CA GLN A 103 1.21 -21.12 15.96
C GLN A 103 0.35 -21.68 17.10
N ASP A 104 0.94 -22.02 18.24
CA ASP A 104 0.22 -22.52 19.41
C ASP A 104 -0.68 -21.44 20.03
N ASP A 105 -0.22 -20.19 20.14
CA ASP A 105 -1.07 -19.07 20.58
C ASP A 105 -2.23 -18.81 19.60
N LEU A 106 -1.98 -18.88 18.28
CA LEU A 106 -3.04 -18.74 17.27
C LEU A 106 -4.06 -19.87 17.34
N GLN A 107 -3.61 -21.12 17.48
CA GLN A 107 -4.49 -22.28 17.62
C GLN A 107 -5.30 -22.23 18.91
N ALA A 108 -4.71 -21.75 20.01
CA ALA A 108 -5.43 -21.56 21.28
C ALA A 108 -6.51 -20.46 21.18
N ARG A 109 -6.29 -19.43 20.36
CA ARG A 109 -7.26 -18.35 20.09
C ARG A 109 -8.39 -18.77 19.15
N PHE A 110 -8.04 -19.56 18.14
CA PHE A 110 -8.94 -20.00 17.08
C PHE A 110 -8.99 -21.52 17.04
N PRO A 111 -9.58 -22.16 18.08
CA PRO A 111 -9.62 -23.63 18.17
C PRO A 111 -10.34 -24.27 16.98
N GLU A 112 -11.31 -23.58 16.37
CA GLU A 112 -12.02 -24.02 15.17
C GLU A 112 -11.10 -24.16 13.96
N GLY A 113 -10.05 -23.32 13.86
CA GLY A 113 -9.03 -23.44 12.82
C GLY A 113 -8.00 -24.52 13.13
N ALA A 114 -7.97 -25.05 14.36
CA ALA A 114 -7.01 -26.05 14.79
C ALA A 114 -7.53 -27.49 14.69
N GLU A 115 -8.80 -27.68 14.31
CA GLU A 115 -9.47 -29.00 14.27
C GLU A 115 -8.84 -29.96 13.25
N ASP A 116 -8.39 -29.45 12.11
CA ASP A 116 -7.82 -30.25 11.03
C ASP A 116 -6.41 -29.79 10.62
N ARG A 117 -5.78 -30.54 9.70
CA ARG A 117 -4.41 -30.22 9.24
C ARG A 117 -4.39 -29.02 8.30
N ALA A 118 -5.45 -28.84 7.49
CA ALA A 118 -5.53 -27.74 6.54
C ALA A 118 -5.73 -26.41 7.26
N GLY A 119 -6.64 -26.34 8.23
CA GLY A 119 -6.88 -25.16 9.06
C GLY A 119 -5.65 -24.74 9.87
N ARG A 120 -4.90 -25.69 10.46
CA ARG A 120 -3.66 -25.36 11.17
C ARG A 120 -2.59 -24.75 10.26
N ARG A 121 -2.48 -25.27 9.03
CA ARG A 121 -1.58 -24.70 8.02
C ARG A 121 -2.01 -23.28 7.66
N GLU A 122 -3.29 -23.09 7.40
CA GLU A 122 -3.88 -21.81 7.02
C GLU A 122 -3.76 -20.77 8.14
N LEU A 123 -4.04 -21.11 9.40
CA LEU A 123 -3.78 -20.24 10.56
C LEU A 123 -2.32 -19.79 10.62
N GLY A 124 -1.40 -20.69 10.30
CA GLY A 124 0.03 -20.40 10.22
C GLY A 124 0.38 -19.36 9.14
N GLU A 125 -0.46 -19.14 8.12
CA GLU A 125 -0.24 -18.15 7.06
C GLU A 125 -0.57 -16.72 7.51
N LEU A 126 -1.18 -16.52 8.69
CA LEU A 126 -1.42 -15.18 9.25
C LEU A 126 -0.13 -14.39 9.47
N VAL A 127 0.96 -15.10 9.77
CA VAL A 127 2.29 -14.53 10.00
C VAL A 127 3.32 -15.36 9.24
N THR A 128 4.30 -14.69 8.65
CA THR A 128 5.37 -15.40 7.95
C THR A 128 6.29 -16.12 8.94
N ARG A 129 7.03 -17.12 8.46
CA ARG A 129 7.97 -17.85 9.32
C ARG A 129 9.11 -16.98 9.83
N LEU A 130 9.62 -16.03 9.05
CA LEU A 130 10.70 -15.15 9.52
C LEU A 130 10.22 -13.96 10.35
N ALA A 131 8.89 -13.81 10.52
CA ALA A 131 8.31 -12.82 11.43
C ALA A 131 8.83 -12.95 12.87
N VAL A 132 9.33 -14.14 13.25
CA VAL A 132 9.87 -14.42 14.58
C VAL A 132 11.38 -14.19 14.72
N LEU A 133 12.09 -13.84 13.64
CA LEU A 133 13.56 -13.70 13.70
C LEU A 133 13.99 -12.59 14.68
N ASP A 134 13.32 -11.45 14.65
CA ASP A 134 13.59 -10.35 15.59
C ASP A 134 13.33 -10.78 17.05
N MET A 135 12.34 -11.66 17.28
CA MET A 135 12.07 -12.26 18.58
C MET A 135 13.19 -13.22 18.99
N ALA A 136 13.63 -14.12 18.11
CA ALA A 136 14.74 -15.03 18.37
C ALA A 136 16.04 -14.28 18.73
N HIS A 137 16.37 -13.23 17.97
CA HIS A 137 17.53 -12.37 18.26
C HIS A 137 17.40 -11.60 19.59
N LYS A 138 16.18 -11.23 19.97
CA LYS A 138 15.93 -10.56 21.26
C LYS A 138 16.11 -11.51 22.43
N VAL A 139 15.56 -12.73 22.34
CA VAL A 139 15.68 -13.75 23.38
C VAL A 139 17.11 -14.28 23.48
N ALA A 140 17.82 -14.46 22.37
CA ALA A 140 19.24 -14.83 22.37
C ALA A 140 20.13 -13.81 23.12
N ARG A 141 19.80 -12.51 23.05
CA ARG A 141 20.51 -11.45 23.78
C ARG A 141 20.10 -11.33 25.24
N THR A 142 18.92 -11.83 25.61
CA THR A 142 18.39 -11.78 26.98
C THR A 142 17.80 -13.14 27.36
N PRO A 143 18.63 -14.17 27.65
CA PRO A 143 18.15 -15.53 27.91
C PRO A 143 17.28 -15.66 29.18
N ASP A 144 17.33 -14.69 30.09
CA ASP A 144 16.52 -14.64 31.32
C ASP A 144 15.00 -14.54 31.04
N MET A 145 14.61 -14.19 29.82
CA MET A 145 13.21 -14.19 29.39
C MET A 145 12.63 -15.61 29.26
N ILE A 146 13.48 -16.63 29.09
CA ILE A 146 13.07 -18.02 28.91
C ILE A 146 12.41 -18.55 30.19
N GLY A 147 11.26 -19.20 30.02
CA GLY A 147 10.41 -19.71 31.10
C GLY A 147 9.35 -18.72 31.59
N THR A 148 9.29 -17.51 31.02
CA THR A 148 8.29 -16.50 31.40
C THR A 148 7.43 -16.06 30.22
N THR A 149 6.27 -15.46 30.52
CA THR A 149 5.35 -14.94 29.52
C THR A 149 5.70 -13.49 29.19
N HIS A 150 5.94 -13.22 27.90
CA HIS A 150 6.24 -11.88 27.41
C HIS A 150 5.41 -11.52 26.19
N ARG A 151 5.19 -10.21 26.05
CA ARG A 151 4.50 -9.67 24.89
C ARG A 151 5.47 -9.47 23.73
N PHE A 152 5.18 -10.13 22.62
CA PHE A 152 5.90 -9.99 21.37
C PHE A 152 4.99 -9.47 20.27
N THR A 153 5.61 -8.97 19.22
CA THR A 153 4.94 -8.49 18.02
C THR A 153 5.56 -9.18 16.82
N ALA A 154 4.73 -9.70 15.92
CA ALA A 154 5.19 -10.26 14.66
C ALA A 154 4.48 -9.54 13.50
N PRO A 155 5.18 -9.18 12.41
CA PRO A 155 4.52 -8.68 11.20
C PRO A 155 3.50 -9.69 10.68
N LEU A 156 2.33 -9.17 10.30
CA LEU A 156 1.31 -9.92 9.57
C LEU A 156 1.86 -10.27 8.19
N ALA A 157 1.41 -11.37 7.59
CA ALA A 157 1.79 -11.73 6.22
C ALA A 157 1.49 -10.61 5.22
N ASP A 158 2.34 -10.45 4.21
CA ASP A 158 2.32 -9.31 3.28
C ASP A 158 0.97 -9.13 2.58
N ASP A 159 0.36 -10.22 2.14
CA ASP A 159 -0.96 -10.19 1.52
C ASP A 159 -2.03 -9.67 2.50
N LEU A 160 -2.02 -10.12 3.76
CA LEU A 160 -2.99 -9.66 4.75
C LEU A 160 -2.72 -8.21 5.18
N ASP A 161 -1.47 -7.79 5.23
CA ASP A 161 -1.09 -6.40 5.44
C ASP A 161 -1.61 -5.52 4.29
N LEU A 162 -1.44 -5.96 3.04
CA LEU A 162 -1.97 -5.30 1.85
C LEU A 162 -3.50 -5.26 1.85
N TYR A 163 -4.15 -6.34 2.29
CA TYR A 163 -5.60 -6.40 2.47
C TYR A 163 -6.10 -5.35 3.48
N LEU A 164 -5.42 -5.23 4.63
CA LEU A 164 -5.76 -4.22 5.63
C LEU A 164 -5.54 -2.79 5.12
N LYS A 165 -4.55 -2.60 4.24
CA LYS A 165 -4.28 -1.34 3.51
C LYS A 165 -5.24 -1.07 2.34
N GLY A 166 -5.97 -2.09 1.86
CA GLY A 166 -6.96 -1.98 0.79
C GLY A 166 -6.45 -2.31 -0.62
N GLY A 167 -5.31 -2.99 -0.77
CA GLY A 167 -4.67 -3.25 -2.07
C GLY A 167 -5.01 -4.57 -2.78
N ILE A 168 -5.61 -5.56 -2.10
CA ILE A 168 -5.90 -6.88 -2.71
C ILE A 168 -7.21 -6.89 -3.50
N SER A 169 -8.27 -6.34 -2.93
CA SER A 169 -9.59 -6.35 -3.56
C SER A 169 -10.41 -5.19 -3.05
N ALA A 170 -11.20 -4.61 -3.95
CA ALA A 170 -12.22 -3.65 -3.55
C ALA A 170 -13.23 -4.32 -2.61
N ARG A 171 -13.58 -3.61 -1.54
CA ARG A 171 -14.50 -4.09 -0.51
C ARG A 171 -15.67 -3.14 -0.36
N SER A 172 -16.86 -3.71 -0.25
CA SER A 172 -18.10 -2.96 -0.06
C SER A 172 -18.85 -3.47 1.16
N LYS A 173 -19.43 -2.57 1.94
CA LYS A 173 -20.30 -2.95 3.05
C LYS A 173 -21.68 -3.28 2.50
N LEU A 174 -22.28 -4.36 2.99
CA LEU A 174 -23.64 -4.77 2.68
C LEU A 174 -24.45 -4.81 3.98
N GLY A 175 -25.63 -4.20 3.95
CA GLY A 175 -26.58 -4.25 5.06
C GLY A 175 -27.60 -5.36 4.81
N PHE A 176 -27.74 -6.28 5.75
CA PHE A 176 -28.71 -7.37 5.68
C PHE A 176 -29.95 -7.16 6.57
N GLY A 177 -29.94 -6.10 7.39
CA GLY A 177 -30.94 -5.91 8.43
C GLY A 177 -30.78 -6.95 9.55
N VAL A 178 -31.79 -7.09 10.40
CA VAL A 178 -31.82 -8.14 11.42
C VAL A 178 -32.08 -9.48 10.73
N VAL A 179 -31.36 -10.52 11.14
CA VAL A 179 -31.61 -11.91 10.74
C VAL A 179 -32.43 -12.58 11.86
N PRO A 180 -33.74 -12.81 11.68
CA PRO A 180 -34.62 -13.29 12.74
C PRO A 180 -34.31 -14.69 13.26
N SER A 181 -33.90 -15.61 12.38
CA SER A 181 -33.65 -17.00 12.74
C SER A 181 -32.46 -17.54 11.97
N LEU A 182 -31.61 -18.29 12.67
CA LEU A 182 -30.45 -18.97 12.12
C LEU A 182 -30.44 -20.41 12.61
N THR A 183 -30.72 -21.36 11.72
CA THR A 183 -30.82 -22.78 12.06
C THR A 183 -29.74 -23.60 11.35
N PRO A 184 -29.08 -24.55 12.03
CA PRO A 184 -28.15 -25.46 11.37
C PRO A 184 -28.87 -26.39 10.39
N THR A 185 -28.21 -26.70 9.28
CA THR A 185 -28.63 -27.66 8.24
C THR A 185 -27.80 -28.93 8.35
N GLU A 186 -28.31 -30.06 7.85
CA GLU A 186 -27.64 -31.38 7.91
C GLU A 186 -26.21 -31.40 7.33
N ASN A 187 -25.87 -30.48 6.40
CA ASN A 187 -24.57 -30.41 5.73
C ASN A 187 -23.53 -29.52 6.46
N GLY A 188 -23.79 -29.13 7.72
CA GLY A 188 -22.91 -28.21 8.47
C GLY A 188 -22.98 -26.75 8.00
N GLN A 189 -23.95 -26.44 7.14
CA GLN A 189 -24.33 -25.07 6.76
C GLN A 189 -25.41 -24.54 7.72
N TYR A 190 -25.72 -23.26 7.61
CA TYR A 190 -26.73 -22.58 8.40
C TYR A 190 -27.72 -21.88 7.49
N LEU A 191 -29.00 -22.07 7.76
CA LEU A 191 -30.08 -21.40 7.06
C LEU A 191 -30.51 -20.18 7.88
N ALA A 192 -30.28 -19.00 7.33
CA ALA A 192 -30.81 -17.75 7.86
C ALA A 192 -32.15 -17.45 7.18
N THR A 193 -33.23 -17.37 7.97
CA THR A 193 -34.60 -17.14 7.47
C THR A 193 -35.15 -15.80 7.96
N GLY A 194 -36.06 -15.22 7.19
CA GLY A 194 -36.68 -13.92 7.51
C GLY A 194 -35.79 -12.71 7.24
N VAL A 195 -34.76 -12.85 6.40
CA VAL A 195 -33.89 -11.74 6.02
C VAL A 195 -34.66 -10.73 5.16
N ASN A 196 -34.29 -9.45 5.26
CA ASN A 196 -34.87 -8.40 4.43
C ASN A 196 -34.79 -8.75 2.93
N ALA A 197 -35.94 -8.76 2.24
CA ALA A 197 -36.06 -9.17 0.85
C ALA A 197 -35.24 -8.30 -0.13
N GLU A 198 -35.11 -7.00 0.13
CA GLU A 198 -34.28 -6.11 -0.68
C GLU A 198 -32.80 -6.47 -0.52
N ALA A 199 -32.35 -6.69 0.71
CA ALA A 199 -30.98 -7.10 0.98
C ALA A 199 -30.65 -8.48 0.40
N ALA A 200 -31.55 -9.46 0.57
CA ALA A 200 -31.40 -10.80 0.01
C ALA A 200 -31.37 -10.75 -1.52
N SER A 201 -32.31 -10.06 -2.17
CA SER A 201 -32.30 -9.93 -3.64
C SER A 201 -31.06 -9.21 -4.17
N ARG A 202 -30.56 -8.19 -3.46
CA ARG A 202 -29.31 -7.51 -3.80
C ARG A 202 -28.12 -8.46 -3.71
N ALA A 203 -28.00 -9.21 -2.61
CA ALA A 203 -26.93 -10.19 -2.44
C ALA A 203 -26.99 -11.29 -3.50
N GLY A 204 -28.20 -11.80 -3.80
CA GLY A 204 -28.43 -12.80 -4.84
C GLY A 204 -28.07 -12.31 -6.24
N ARG A 205 -28.34 -11.04 -6.58
CA ARG A 205 -27.87 -10.44 -7.84
C ARG A 205 -26.34 -10.43 -7.89
N LEU A 206 -25.70 -9.89 -6.84
CA LEU A 206 -24.25 -9.77 -6.78
C LEU A 206 -23.53 -11.12 -6.88
N LEU A 207 -24.08 -12.19 -6.30
CA LEU A 207 -23.52 -13.54 -6.43
C LEU A 207 -23.59 -14.11 -7.85
N ASN A 208 -24.57 -13.68 -8.65
CA ASN A 208 -24.81 -14.21 -10.00
C ASN A 208 -24.23 -13.32 -11.12
N GLU A 209 -23.78 -12.09 -10.82
CA GLU A 209 -23.46 -11.04 -11.81
C GLU A 209 -21.97 -10.97 -12.20
N ALA A 210 -21.13 -11.91 -11.79
CA ALA A 210 -19.68 -11.78 -11.92
C ALA A 210 -19.07 -12.60 -13.08
N ASP A 211 -18.49 -11.90 -14.06
CA ASP A 211 -17.73 -12.47 -15.19
C ASP A 211 -16.48 -13.27 -14.73
N ASP A 212 -15.86 -12.87 -13.60
CA ASP A 212 -14.64 -13.48 -13.02
C ASP A 212 -14.92 -14.40 -11.80
N GLY A 213 -16.14 -14.94 -11.72
CA GLY A 213 -16.60 -15.81 -10.63
C GLY A 213 -17.24 -15.05 -9.46
N PRO A 214 -18.08 -15.71 -8.66
CA PRO A 214 -18.91 -15.05 -7.67
C PRO A 214 -18.06 -14.32 -6.61
N PRO A 215 -18.43 -13.08 -6.22
CA PRO A 215 -17.75 -12.36 -5.15
C PRO A 215 -17.98 -13.06 -3.79
N SER A 216 -16.98 -13.03 -2.90
CA SER A 216 -17.16 -13.54 -1.54
C SER A 216 -17.95 -12.53 -0.70
N ILE A 217 -19.12 -12.93 -0.21
CA ILE A 217 -19.91 -12.14 0.74
C ILE A 217 -19.77 -12.78 2.13
N LEU A 218 -19.15 -12.03 3.04
CA LEU A 218 -18.89 -12.43 4.42
C LEU A 218 -19.84 -11.70 5.37
N LEU A 219 -20.37 -12.42 6.37
CA LEU A 219 -21.27 -11.90 7.39
C LEU A 219 -20.65 -12.07 8.76
N ASP A 220 -20.50 -10.96 9.50
CA ASP A 220 -20.04 -10.95 10.89
C ASP A 220 -21.24 -10.87 11.84
N PHE A 221 -21.50 -11.98 12.55
CA PHE A 221 -22.46 -12.09 13.65
C PHE A 221 -21.74 -11.98 14.99
N VAL A 222 -21.30 -10.77 15.33
CA VAL A 222 -20.66 -10.46 16.64
C VAL A 222 -19.48 -11.40 16.92
N GLY A 223 -18.56 -11.50 15.96
CA GLY A 223 -17.35 -12.33 16.07
C GLY A 223 -17.48 -13.73 15.47
N THR A 224 -18.69 -14.18 15.11
CA THR A 224 -18.87 -15.38 14.29
C THR A 224 -18.97 -14.98 12.81
N TRP A 225 -17.97 -15.37 12.03
CA TRP A 225 -17.90 -15.07 10.60
C TRP A 225 -18.46 -16.22 9.77
N MET A 226 -19.31 -15.88 8.80
CA MET A 226 -19.91 -16.83 7.87
C MET A 226 -19.80 -16.35 6.43
N ARG A 227 -19.68 -17.26 5.48
CA ARG A 227 -19.76 -16.98 4.05
C ARG A 227 -21.17 -17.23 3.54
N LEU A 228 -21.68 -16.33 2.72
CA LEU A 228 -22.93 -16.54 1.99
C LEU A 228 -22.67 -17.41 0.76
N GLU A 229 -23.31 -18.58 0.70
CA GLU A 229 -23.21 -19.53 -0.41
C GLU A 229 -24.29 -19.29 -1.45
N THR A 230 -25.55 -19.27 -1.01
CA THR A 230 -26.71 -19.15 -1.89
C THR A 230 -27.80 -18.30 -1.27
N VAL A 231 -28.64 -17.72 -2.12
CA VAL A 231 -29.81 -16.94 -1.74
C VAL A 231 -31.04 -17.53 -2.42
N SER A 232 -32.07 -17.87 -1.64
CA SER A 232 -33.36 -18.36 -2.13
C SER A 232 -34.47 -17.50 -1.54
N GLY A 233 -34.96 -16.52 -2.29
CA GLY A 233 -35.97 -15.57 -1.80
C GLY A 233 -35.46 -14.73 -0.62
N THR A 234 -35.97 -15.01 0.58
CA THR A 234 -35.57 -14.39 1.86
C THR A 234 -34.71 -15.30 2.74
N GLU A 235 -34.30 -16.44 2.20
CA GLU A 235 -33.48 -17.43 2.88
C GLU A 235 -32.04 -17.34 2.37
N LEU A 236 -31.09 -17.34 3.30
CA LEU A 236 -29.66 -17.32 3.01
C LEU A 236 -29.03 -18.62 3.50
N THR A 237 -28.27 -19.29 2.64
CA THR A 237 -27.45 -20.43 3.03
C THR A 237 -26.05 -19.94 3.37
N LEU A 238 -25.62 -20.17 4.59
CA LEU A 238 -24.37 -19.70 5.15
C LEU A 238 -23.44 -20.86 5.52
N SER A 239 -22.15 -20.73 5.27
CA SER A 239 -21.13 -21.64 5.79
C SER A 239 -20.30 -20.94 6.88
N HIS A 240 -20.01 -21.65 7.97
CA HIS A 240 -19.18 -21.10 9.04
C HIS A 240 -17.72 -21.00 8.59
N LEU A 241 -17.09 -19.85 8.85
CA LEU A 241 -15.68 -19.61 8.51
C LEU A 241 -14.80 -19.57 9.75
N ALA A 242 -15.14 -18.70 10.71
CA ALA A 242 -14.29 -18.43 11.87
C ALA A 242 -15.11 -17.95 13.07
N GLY A 243 -14.50 -18.04 14.25
CA GLY A 243 -15.07 -17.60 15.51
C GLY A 243 -15.97 -18.63 16.18
N PRO A 244 -16.65 -18.24 17.29
CA PRO A 244 -17.46 -19.16 18.08
C PRO A 244 -18.48 -19.88 17.22
N ARG A 245 -18.66 -21.19 17.48
CA ARG A 245 -19.63 -21.98 16.73
C ARG A 245 -21.01 -21.32 16.79
N PRO A 246 -21.70 -21.21 15.65
CA PRO A 246 -23.02 -20.60 15.62
C PRO A 246 -23.96 -21.30 16.59
N SER A 247 -24.70 -20.50 17.35
CA SER A 247 -25.72 -20.99 18.28
C SER A 247 -26.99 -20.18 18.09
N GLU A 248 -28.10 -20.65 18.67
CA GLU A 248 -29.41 -19.98 18.55
C GLU A 248 -29.37 -18.51 19.02
N SER A 249 -28.42 -18.13 19.90
CA SER A 249 -28.23 -16.76 20.37
C SER A 249 -27.80 -15.76 19.29
N LEU A 250 -27.42 -16.23 18.09
CA LEU A 250 -27.12 -15.36 16.96
C LEU A 250 -28.37 -14.91 16.19
N SER A 251 -29.54 -15.47 16.52
CA SER A 251 -30.84 -15.05 16.00
C SER A 251 -31.21 -13.65 16.52
N GLY A 252 -31.82 -12.82 15.67
CA GLY A 252 -32.20 -11.46 16.00
C GLY A 252 -31.06 -10.43 15.92
N ILE A 253 -29.89 -10.82 15.41
CA ILE A 253 -28.73 -9.93 15.22
C ILE A 253 -28.73 -9.36 13.80
N ALA A 254 -28.30 -8.11 13.66
CA ALA A 254 -28.01 -7.51 12.36
C ALA A 254 -26.53 -7.73 12.00
N PRO A 255 -26.19 -8.68 11.10
CA PRO A 255 -24.80 -8.95 10.76
C PRO A 255 -24.19 -7.80 9.95
N LYS A 256 -22.89 -7.60 10.13
CA LYS A 256 -22.13 -6.69 9.26
C LYS A 256 -21.73 -7.46 8.00
N GLY A 257 -22.32 -7.10 6.87
CA GLY A 257 -21.97 -7.68 5.58
C GLY A 257 -20.74 -7.01 4.98
N LEU A 258 -19.80 -7.84 4.51
CA LEU A 258 -18.59 -7.44 3.82
C LEU A 258 -18.50 -8.21 2.50
N MET A 259 -18.62 -7.48 1.40
CA MET A 259 -18.41 -8.02 0.06
C MET A 259 -16.97 -7.80 -0.36
N ILE A 260 -16.33 -8.86 -0.83
CA ILE A 260 -15.03 -8.84 -1.48
C ILE A 260 -15.29 -9.11 -2.96
N GLN A 261 -14.95 -8.14 -3.82
CA GLN A 261 -15.31 -8.23 -5.24
C GLN A 261 -14.65 -9.40 -5.97
N VAL A 262 -13.42 -9.75 -5.60
CA VAL A 262 -12.68 -10.85 -6.22
C VAL A 262 -13.02 -12.16 -5.49
N SER A 263 -13.36 -13.18 -6.26
CA SER A 263 -13.58 -14.55 -5.78
C SER A 263 -12.34 -15.07 -5.03
N GLU A 264 -12.58 -15.93 -4.03
CA GLU A 264 -11.54 -16.55 -3.21
C GLU A 264 -10.45 -17.25 -4.04
N GLY A 265 -10.81 -17.92 -5.15
CA GLY A 265 -9.84 -18.61 -6.00
C GLY A 265 -8.95 -17.68 -6.84
N ASN A 266 -9.33 -16.42 -7.00
CA ASN A 266 -8.65 -15.43 -7.85
C ASN A 266 -7.84 -14.41 -7.04
N ARG A 267 -7.61 -14.67 -5.74
CA ARG A 267 -6.85 -13.80 -4.85
C ARG A 267 -5.89 -14.62 -3.97
N SER A 268 -4.87 -13.96 -3.41
CA SER A 268 -3.82 -14.62 -2.61
C SER A 268 -4.23 -15.00 -1.19
N ILE A 269 -5.42 -14.60 -0.73
CA ILE A 269 -5.88 -14.80 0.66
C ILE A 269 -7.25 -15.47 0.73
N SER A 270 -7.41 -16.45 1.62
CA SER A 270 -8.68 -17.13 1.83
C SER A 270 -9.70 -16.27 2.59
N ASP A 271 -10.98 -16.63 2.50
CA ASP A 271 -12.05 -15.98 3.27
C ASP A 271 -11.86 -16.19 4.78
N ARG A 272 -11.30 -17.35 5.16
CA ARG A 272 -11.02 -17.70 6.56
C ARG A 272 -9.89 -16.85 7.15
N LEU A 273 -8.80 -16.65 6.40
CA LEU A 273 -7.69 -15.78 6.78
C LEU A 273 -8.16 -14.34 7.02
N ILE A 274 -9.04 -13.85 6.15
CA ILE A 274 -9.66 -12.53 6.30
C ILE A 274 -10.47 -12.45 7.60
N ALA A 275 -11.31 -13.46 7.86
CA ALA A 275 -12.14 -13.50 9.05
C ALA A 275 -11.28 -13.45 10.34
N TRP A 276 -10.28 -14.32 10.47
CA TRP A 276 -9.36 -14.31 11.61
C TRP A 276 -8.60 -12.99 11.75
N THR A 277 -8.15 -12.41 10.62
CA THR A 277 -7.47 -11.11 10.62
C THR A 277 -8.38 -10.00 11.14
N LEU A 278 -9.65 -9.98 10.72
CA LEU A 278 -10.62 -8.99 11.17
C LEU A 278 -11.01 -9.19 12.64
N MET A 279 -11.05 -10.44 13.13
CA MET A 279 -11.22 -10.75 14.56
C MET A 279 -10.04 -10.23 15.38
N LEU A 280 -8.79 -10.54 15.00
CA LEU A 280 -7.59 -10.02 15.67
C LEU A 280 -7.55 -8.47 15.68
N LYS A 281 -8.08 -7.85 14.62
CA LYS A 281 -8.23 -6.39 14.53
C LYS A 281 -9.30 -5.87 15.48
N ALA A 282 -10.45 -6.54 15.57
CA ALA A 282 -11.52 -6.20 16.51
C ALA A 282 -11.03 -6.30 17.97
N ASP A 283 -10.21 -7.30 18.26
CA ASP A 283 -9.57 -7.53 19.57
C ASP A 283 -8.40 -6.58 19.88
N LYS A 284 -8.12 -5.61 18.99
CA LYS A 284 -7.01 -4.65 19.11
C LYS A 284 -5.62 -5.29 19.22
N ARG A 285 -5.46 -6.52 18.73
CA ARG A 285 -4.17 -7.21 18.64
C ARG A 285 -3.39 -6.82 17.40
N ILE A 286 -4.05 -6.35 16.36
CA ILE A 286 -3.38 -5.80 15.18
C ILE A 286 -3.10 -4.31 15.39
N LYS A 287 -1.83 -3.92 15.29
CA LYS A 287 -1.38 -2.53 15.37
C LYS A 287 -0.59 -2.16 14.11
N ARG A 288 -0.83 -0.94 13.61
CA ARG A 288 -0.07 -0.37 12.50
C ARG A 288 1.18 0.31 13.04
N HIS A 289 2.33 -0.05 12.50
CA HIS A 289 3.63 0.54 12.84
C HIS A 289 4.29 1.11 11.59
N PHE A 290 5.17 2.10 11.79
CA PHE A 290 5.99 2.64 10.71
C PHE A 290 7.13 1.66 10.40
N ASN A 291 7.29 1.28 9.13
CA ASN A 291 8.27 0.32 8.68
C ASN A 291 9.60 1.01 8.38
N THR A 292 10.37 1.33 9.42
CA THR A 292 11.73 1.88 9.28
C THR A 292 12.67 0.91 8.57
N ASP A 293 12.42 -0.40 8.72
CA ASP A 293 13.23 -1.45 8.14
C ASP A 293 13.32 -1.34 6.61
N LEU A 294 12.25 -0.88 5.97
CA LEU A 294 12.21 -0.67 4.51
C LEU A 294 13.31 0.31 4.03
N LEU A 295 13.64 1.33 4.82
CA LEU A 295 14.63 2.34 4.42
C LEU A 295 16.05 2.03 4.90
N PHE A 296 16.18 1.34 6.04
CA PHE A 296 17.48 1.21 6.71
C PHE A 296 18.06 -0.21 6.69
N LYS A 297 17.25 -1.26 6.45
CA LYS A 297 17.80 -2.61 6.26
C LYS A 297 18.42 -2.73 4.86
N ALA A 298 19.52 -3.48 4.78
CA ALA A 298 20.20 -3.80 3.53
C ALA A 298 19.50 -4.95 2.79
N ASP A 299 20.07 -5.37 1.67
CA ASP A 299 19.58 -6.52 0.90
C ASP A 299 19.70 -7.82 1.74
N SER A 300 18.74 -8.72 1.56
CA SER A 300 18.67 -10.00 2.26
C SER A 300 18.20 -11.08 1.28
N THR A 301 18.72 -12.29 1.42
CA THR A 301 18.25 -13.47 0.66
C THR A 301 16.77 -13.78 0.91
N TYR A 302 16.18 -13.18 1.96
CA TYR A 302 14.77 -13.26 2.29
C TYR A 302 14.06 -11.95 1.95
N PRO A 303 13.15 -11.94 0.95
CA PRO A 303 12.45 -10.73 0.50
C PRO A 303 11.74 -9.95 1.62
N GLU A 304 11.23 -10.64 2.63
CA GLU A 304 10.51 -10.06 3.78
C GLU A 304 11.40 -9.27 4.75
N LEU A 305 12.71 -9.48 4.70
CA LEU A 305 13.72 -8.78 5.52
C LEU A 305 14.54 -7.78 4.71
N ALA A 306 14.46 -7.85 3.37
CA ALA A 306 15.21 -6.99 2.47
C ALA A 306 14.67 -5.55 2.53
N GLY A 307 15.58 -4.58 2.66
CA GLY A 307 15.25 -3.16 2.60
C GLY A 307 15.75 -2.49 1.32
N ALA A 308 15.26 -1.29 1.05
CA ALA A 308 15.62 -0.48 -0.10
C ALA A 308 16.91 0.34 0.10
N ALA A 309 17.59 0.22 1.25
CA ALA A 309 18.76 1.04 1.59
C ALA A 309 19.85 0.95 0.51
N ALA A 310 20.14 -0.25 0.02
CA ALA A 310 21.15 -0.47 -1.02
C ALA A 310 20.79 0.24 -2.35
N ALA A 311 19.52 0.14 -2.76
CA ALA A 311 19.03 0.79 -3.99
C ALA A 311 19.01 2.32 -3.87
N ILE A 312 18.61 2.86 -2.71
CA ILE A 312 18.60 4.29 -2.42
C ILE A 312 20.03 4.84 -2.44
N VAL A 313 20.94 4.20 -1.71
CA VAL A 313 22.35 4.60 -1.64
C VAL A 313 23.00 4.52 -3.03
N GLY A 314 22.76 3.44 -3.77
CA GLY A 314 23.23 3.29 -5.14
C GLY A 314 22.74 4.40 -6.06
N SER A 315 21.45 4.74 -6.00
CA SER A 315 20.85 5.82 -6.80
C SER A 315 21.41 7.21 -6.43
N ILE A 316 21.67 7.45 -5.14
CA ILE A 316 22.30 8.71 -4.71
C ILE A 316 23.73 8.80 -5.25
N PHE A 317 24.52 7.73 -5.15
CA PHE A 317 25.88 7.71 -5.69
C PHE A 317 25.90 7.93 -7.21
N THR A 318 24.99 7.32 -7.97
CA THR A 318 24.93 7.52 -9.42
C THR A 318 24.55 8.96 -9.78
N MET A 319 23.59 9.57 -9.08
CA MET A 319 23.24 10.97 -9.27
C MET A 319 24.40 11.91 -8.92
N LEU A 320 25.09 11.66 -7.80
CA LEU A 320 26.22 12.48 -7.37
C LEU A 320 27.40 12.39 -8.34
N ILE A 321 27.76 11.19 -8.79
CA ILE A 321 28.81 10.99 -9.79
C ILE A 321 28.42 11.67 -11.10
N THR A 322 27.17 11.48 -11.55
CA THR A 322 26.67 12.13 -12.78
C THR A 322 26.72 13.65 -12.66
N ALA A 323 26.26 14.23 -11.55
CA ALA A 323 26.30 15.67 -11.30
C ALA A 323 27.75 16.19 -11.24
N PHE A 324 28.65 15.44 -10.59
CA PHE A 324 30.06 15.80 -10.47
C PHE A 324 30.77 15.91 -11.82
N PHE A 325 30.40 15.10 -12.82
CA PHE A 325 30.95 15.20 -14.18
C PHE A 325 30.14 16.14 -15.08
N ALA A 326 28.81 16.09 -15.03
CA ALA A 326 27.94 16.86 -15.91
C ALA A 326 28.02 18.37 -15.64
N LEU A 327 28.11 18.78 -14.37
CA LEU A 327 28.19 20.22 -14.04
C LEU A 327 29.48 20.87 -14.58
N PRO A 328 30.70 20.35 -14.33
CA PRO A 328 31.90 20.94 -14.90
C PRO A 328 31.90 20.90 -16.43
N VAL A 329 31.53 19.78 -17.04
CA VAL A 329 31.50 19.65 -18.51
C VAL A 329 30.51 20.64 -19.12
N GLY A 330 29.32 20.79 -18.53
CA GLY A 330 28.32 21.77 -18.97
C GLY A 330 28.79 23.21 -18.84
N ILE A 331 29.42 23.56 -17.70
CA ILE A 331 29.98 24.89 -17.47
C ILE A 331 31.10 25.19 -18.47
N PHE A 332 32.05 24.26 -18.66
CA PHE A 332 33.15 24.45 -19.62
C PHE A 332 32.64 24.57 -21.06
N ALA A 333 31.62 23.79 -21.44
CA ALA A 333 31.01 23.90 -22.77
C ALA A 333 30.34 25.28 -22.97
N ALA A 334 29.63 25.79 -21.96
CA ALA A 334 29.02 27.11 -22.02
C ALA A 334 30.07 28.22 -22.16
N VAL A 335 31.11 28.22 -21.32
CA VAL A 335 32.21 29.20 -21.37
C VAL A 335 32.95 29.13 -22.70
N TYR A 336 33.22 27.93 -23.22
CA TYR A 336 33.87 27.77 -24.51
C TYR A 336 33.04 28.33 -25.66
N LEU A 337 31.73 28.11 -25.66
CA LEU A 337 30.83 28.68 -26.67
C LEU A 337 30.78 30.21 -26.56
N GLU A 338 30.78 30.77 -25.36
CA GLU A 338 30.77 32.22 -25.16
C GLU A 338 32.05 32.90 -25.66
N GLU A 339 33.21 32.27 -25.45
CA GLU A 339 34.50 32.86 -25.85
C GLU A 339 34.83 32.62 -27.34
N PHE A 340 34.46 31.47 -27.91
CA PHE A 340 34.97 31.03 -29.21
C PHE A 340 33.90 30.82 -30.31
N ALA A 341 32.60 30.99 -30.05
CA ALA A 341 31.60 30.72 -31.08
C ALA A 341 31.57 31.81 -32.17
N PRO A 342 31.69 31.45 -33.46
CA PRO A 342 31.58 32.39 -34.57
C PRO A 342 30.16 32.95 -34.68
N LYS A 343 30.02 34.22 -35.08
CA LYS A 343 28.72 34.92 -35.18
C LYS A 343 27.91 34.44 -36.38
N ASN A 344 26.96 33.54 -36.11
CA ASN A 344 26.10 32.91 -37.12
C ASN A 344 24.65 32.98 -36.63
N ARG A 345 23.66 32.83 -37.53
CA ARG A 345 22.22 32.80 -37.15
C ARG A 345 21.86 31.69 -36.15
N LEU A 346 22.68 30.62 -36.09
CA LEU A 346 22.58 29.56 -35.10
C LEU A 346 23.12 30.01 -33.74
N THR A 347 24.23 30.75 -33.71
CA THR A 347 24.85 31.27 -32.50
C THR A 347 23.96 32.31 -31.81
N ASP A 348 23.38 33.26 -32.59
CA ASP A 348 22.38 34.23 -32.13
C ASP A 348 21.11 33.56 -31.55
N ALA A 349 20.84 32.29 -31.89
CA ALA A 349 19.67 31.57 -31.40
C ALA A 349 19.93 30.83 -30.07
N ILE A 350 21.19 30.60 -29.71
CA ILE A 350 21.61 29.90 -28.48
C ILE A 350 22.11 30.90 -27.44
N GLU A 351 22.59 32.07 -27.88
CA GLU A 351 22.92 33.24 -27.07
C GLU A 351 21.60 33.89 -26.57
N VAL A 352 21.15 33.50 -25.38
CA VAL A 352 19.91 34.00 -24.73
C VAL A 352 20.23 34.62 -23.38
#